data_AF-A0A357CYJ7-F1
#
_entry.id   AF-A0A357CYJ7-F1
#
_cell.length_a   1.000
_cell.length_b   1.000
_cell.length_c   1.000
_cell.angle_alpha   90.00
_cell.angle_beta   90.00
_cell.angle_gamma   90.00
#
_symmetry.space_group_name_H-M   'P 1'
#
loop_
_entity.id
_entity.type
_entity.pdbx_description
1 polymer ?
#
loop_
_entity_poly.entity_id
_entity_poly.type
_entity_poly.pdbx_seq_one_letter_code
_entity_poly.pdbx_strand_id
1 'polypeptide(L)'
;SDAGNLYLTVLTNPTTGGVTASFAMLGDIIIAEPNALIGFAGPRVIEQTIRQKLPANFQRAEYLLKTGFIDDIVGRREQKAYLARVLKIHSGGRS
;
A
#
# COMPACT_ATOMS: atom_id res chain seq x y z
N SER A 1 6.20 0.29 -16.44
CA SER A 1 7.18 0.01 -17.52
C SER A 1 6.44 -0.71 -18.61
N ASP A 2 6.64 -0.33 -19.87
CA ASP A 2 5.86 -0.88 -20.99
C ASP A 2 6.32 -2.29 -21.41
N ALA A 3 7.30 -2.87 -20.69
CA ALA A 3 7.83 -4.20 -20.91
C ALA A 3 6.91 -5.34 -20.40
N GLY A 4 5.79 -5.03 -19.74
CA GLY A 4 4.83 -6.03 -19.25
C GLY A 4 5.29 -6.83 -18.00
N ASN A 5 6.32 -6.36 -17.30
CA ASN A 5 6.79 -6.98 -16.06
C ASN A 5 5.87 -6.62 -14.89
N LEU A 6 5.66 -7.57 -13.96
CA LEU A 6 4.97 -7.31 -12.70
C LEU A 6 5.78 -6.40 -11.78
N TYR A 7 5.13 -5.34 -11.31
CA TYR A 7 5.56 -4.51 -10.20
C TYR A 7 4.63 -4.69 -9.00
N LEU A 8 5.12 -5.34 -7.95
CA LEU A 8 4.38 -5.52 -6.70
C LEU A 8 4.99 -4.63 -5.61
N THR A 9 4.16 -3.81 -4.97
CA THR A 9 4.57 -2.94 -3.87
C THR A 9 4.08 -3.48 -2.53
N VAL A 10 4.97 -3.49 -1.53
CA VAL A 10 4.64 -3.81 -0.14
C VAL A 10 4.87 -2.57 0.72
N LEU A 11 3.79 -1.96 1.19
CA LEU A 11 3.80 -0.77 2.02
C LEU A 11 3.92 -1.16 3.50
N THR A 12 5.00 -0.71 4.14
CA THR A 12 5.26 -0.96 5.56
C THR A 12 5.11 0.31 6.38
N ASN A 13 5.04 0.16 7.71
CA ASN A 13 4.87 1.30 8.61
C ASN A 13 6.19 2.05 8.91
N PRO A 14 6.28 3.38 8.73
CA PRO A 14 5.41 4.23 7.91
C PRO A 14 5.89 4.32 6.45
N THR A 15 4.98 4.61 5.52
CA THR A 15 5.31 5.00 4.13
C THR A 15 4.69 6.36 3.85
N THR A 16 5.50 7.43 3.92
CA THR A 16 5.01 8.81 3.85
C THR A 16 5.77 9.70 2.88
N GLY A 17 5.21 10.87 2.56
CA GLY A 17 5.89 11.90 1.78
C GLY A 17 6.08 11.51 0.31
N GLY A 18 7.22 11.92 -0.26
CA GLY A 18 7.52 11.72 -1.68
C GLY A 18 7.56 10.26 -2.14
N VAL A 19 7.86 9.32 -1.23
CA VAL A 19 7.82 7.88 -1.52
C VAL A 19 6.40 7.44 -1.84
N THR A 20 5.43 7.79 -0.98
CA THR A 20 4.00 7.53 -1.19
C THR A 20 3.48 8.20 -2.45
N ALA A 21 3.94 9.41 -2.76
CA ALA A 21 3.52 10.16 -3.94
C ALA A 21 4.27 9.75 -5.23
N SER A 22 5.07 8.67 -5.21
CA SER A 22 5.83 8.20 -6.36
C SER A 22 5.71 6.68 -6.51
N PHE A 23 6.83 5.98 -6.54
CA PHE A 23 6.91 4.55 -6.88
C PHE A 23 6.03 3.68 -5.96
N ALA A 24 5.86 4.04 -4.70
CA ALA A 24 5.09 3.24 -3.76
C ALA A 24 3.59 3.12 -4.14
N MET A 25 3.06 3.99 -4.98
CA MET A 25 1.65 3.95 -5.44
C MET A 25 1.51 3.63 -6.94
N LEU A 26 2.58 3.14 -7.58
CA LEU A 26 2.61 2.81 -9.01
C LEU A 26 2.72 1.30 -9.28
N GLY A 27 2.54 0.47 -8.25
CA GLY A 27 2.55 -0.99 -8.39
C GLY A 27 1.30 -1.49 -9.12
N ASP A 28 1.44 -2.58 -9.88
CA ASP A 28 0.32 -3.32 -10.45
C ASP A 28 -0.53 -3.98 -9.35
N ILE A 29 0.13 -4.39 -8.26
CA ILE A 29 -0.49 -4.87 -7.02
C ILE A 29 0.19 -4.16 -5.85
N ILE A 30 -0.60 -3.50 -5.02
CA ILE A 30 -0.18 -2.73 -3.87
C ILE A 30 -0.76 -3.38 -2.62
N ILE A 31 0.08 -3.97 -1.78
CA ILE A 31 -0.33 -4.52 -0.48
C ILE A 31 0.28 -3.72 0.67
N ALA A 32 -0.36 -3.76 1.83
CA ALA A 32 0.16 -3.12 3.05
C ALA A 32 0.20 -4.07 4.25
N GLU A 33 1.03 -3.73 5.23
CA GLU A 33 0.97 -4.37 6.55
C GLU A 33 -0.22 -3.85 7.37
N PRO A 34 -0.81 -4.68 8.26
CA PRO A 34 -1.87 -4.24 9.15
C PRO A 34 -1.49 -2.99 9.94
N ASN A 35 -2.41 -2.03 10.05
CA ASN A 35 -2.24 -0.75 10.75
C ASN A 35 -1.13 0.18 10.22
N ALA A 36 -0.51 -0.13 9.09
CA ALA A 36 0.57 0.70 8.53
C ALA A 36 0.08 2.12 8.25
N LEU A 37 0.87 3.12 8.65
CA LEU A 37 0.61 4.52 8.34
C LEU A 37 1.14 4.86 6.95
N ILE A 38 0.24 5.20 6.04
CA ILE A 38 0.56 5.47 4.64
C ILE A 38 -0.10 6.79 4.21
N GLY A 39 0.71 7.75 3.77
CA GLY A 39 0.16 9.02 3.30
C GLY A 39 1.18 10.08 2.95
N PHE A 40 0.84 10.95 2.00
CA PHE A 40 1.75 12.00 1.55
C PHE A 40 2.07 13.04 2.64
N ALA A 41 1.05 13.65 3.23
CA ALA A 41 1.20 14.63 4.31
C ALA A 41 0.83 14.02 5.66
N GLY A 42 1.51 14.42 6.73
CA GLY A 42 1.17 13.97 8.08
C GLY A 42 -0.23 14.46 8.51
N PRO A 43 -0.95 13.72 9.37
CA PRO A 43 -2.33 14.03 9.74
C PRO A 43 -2.47 15.42 10.36
N ARG A 44 -1.48 15.85 11.17
CA ARG A 44 -1.45 17.20 11.76
C ARG A 44 -1.46 18.31 10.72
N VAL A 45 -0.72 18.16 9.62
CA VAL A 45 -0.66 19.16 8.55
C VAL A 45 -2.01 19.23 7.85
N ILE A 46 -2.62 18.07 7.57
CA ILE A 46 -3.92 17.99 6.91
C ILE A 46 -5.02 18.62 7.77
N GLU A 47 -5.09 18.29 9.06
CA GLU A 47 -6.07 18.86 9.99
C GLU A 47 -5.97 20.38 10.08
N GLN A 48 -4.75 20.93 10.08
CA GLN A 48 -4.53 22.38 10.08
C GLN A 48 -5.03 23.04 8.79
N THR A 49 -4.90 22.37 7.64
CA THR A 49 -5.38 22.87 6.34
C THR A 49 -6.91 22.82 6.23
N ILE A 50 -7.54 21.70 6.60
CA ILE A 50 -9.00 21.53 6.45
C ILE A 50 -9.81 22.05 7.65
N ARG A 51 -9.13 22.38 8.76
CA ARG A 51 -9.71 22.83 10.04
C ARG A 51 -10.77 21.87 10.62
N GLN A 52 -10.59 20.58 10.39
CA GLN A 52 -11.46 19.50 10.86
C GLN A 52 -10.61 18.35 11.39
N LYS A 53 -11.16 17.57 12.32
CA LYS A 53 -10.51 16.35 12.82
C LYS A 53 -10.60 15.25 11.78
N LEU A 54 -9.52 14.49 11.63
CA LEU A 54 -9.50 13.33 10.75
C LEU A 54 -10.14 12.11 11.44
N PRO A 55 -10.70 11.16 10.66
CA PRO A 55 -11.11 9.86 11.19
C PRO A 55 -9.96 9.17 11.93
N ALA A 56 -10.25 8.43 12.99
CA ALA A 56 -9.22 7.79 13.82
C ALA A 56 -8.31 6.80 13.04
N ASN A 57 -8.84 6.19 11.98
CA ASN A 57 -8.13 5.26 11.11
C ASN A 57 -7.60 5.92 9.83
N PHE A 58 -7.68 7.25 9.69
CA PHE A 58 -7.19 7.94 8.51
C PHE A 58 -5.72 7.59 8.25
N GLN A 59 -5.37 7.39 6.98
CA GLN A 59 -4.04 6.93 6.54
C GLN A 59 -3.59 5.55 7.05
N ARG A 60 -4.45 4.79 7.72
CA ARG A 60 -4.16 3.38 8.04
C ARG A 60 -4.43 2.49 6.85
N ALA A 61 -3.68 1.40 6.74
CA ALA A 61 -3.88 0.38 5.71
C ALA A 61 -5.36 0.01 5.52
N GLU A 62 -6.11 -0.14 6.62
CA GLU A 62 -7.54 -0.46 6.61
C GLU A 62 -8.40 0.64 5.98
N TYR A 63 -8.04 1.91 6.19
CA TYR A 63 -8.69 3.03 5.52
C TYR A 63 -8.35 3.03 4.03
N LEU A 64 -7.08 2.85 3.68
CA LEU A 64 -6.63 2.83 2.28
C LEU A 64 -7.30 1.71 1.49
N LEU A 65 -7.39 0.50 2.07
CA LEU A 65 -8.06 -0.65 1.46
C LEU A 65 -9.53 -0.33 1.19
N LYS A 66 -10.23 0.22 2.19
CA LYS A 66 -11.65 0.61 2.06
C LYS A 66 -11.87 1.65 0.95
N THR A 67 -10.92 2.56 0.75
CA THR A 67 -10.99 3.61 -0.28
C THR A 67 -10.43 3.19 -1.64
N GLY A 68 -9.87 1.99 -1.77
CA GLY A 68 -9.32 1.46 -3.03
C GLY A 68 -7.91 1.93 -3.39
N PHE A 69 -7.12 2.40 -2.42
CA PHE A 69 -5.71 2.79 -2.66
C PHE A 69 -4.71 1.63 -2.54
N ILE A 70 -5.12 0.53 -1.91
CA ILE A 70 -4.33 -0.71 -1.84
C ILE A 70 -5.27 -1.89 -2.13
N ASP A 71 -4.70 -2.99 -2.61
CA ASP A 71 -5.42 -4.18 -3.03
C ASP A 71 -5.64 -5.17 -1.88
N ASP A 72 -4.72 -5.24 -0.91
CA ASP A 72 -4.82 -6.17 0.22
C ASP A 72 -4.00 -5.74 1.44
N ILE A 73 -4.35 -6.32 2.60
CA ILE A 73 -3.61 -6.18 3.86
C ILE A 73 -3.05 -7.54 4.25
N VAL A 74 -1.73 -7.67 4.20
CA VAL A 74 -1.04 -8.96 4.39
C VAL A 74 -0.07 -8.85 5.56
N GLY A 75 -0.32 -9.66 6.60
CA GLY A 75 0.57 -9.75 7.75
C GLY A 75 1.96 -10.27 7.37
N ARG A 76 3.02 -9.76 8.04
CA ARG A 76 4.43 -10.10 7.76
C ARG A 76 4.71 -11.59 7.62
N ARG A 77 4.08 -12.43 8.44
CA ARG A 77 4.26 -13.90 8.41
C ARG A 77 3.69 -14.56 7.16
N GLU A 78 2.69 -13.95 6.54
CA GLU A 78 1.98 -14.48 5.37
C GLU A 78 2.52 -13.89 4.06
N GLN A 79 3.24 -12.76 4.12
CA GLN A 79 3.80 -12.07 2.94
C GLN A 79 4.59 -13.02 2.03
N LYS A 80 5.45 -13.89 2.57
CA LYS A 80 6.22 -14.84 1.74
C LYS A 80 5.30 -15.73 0.90
N ALA A 81 4.26 -16.29 1.52
CA ALA A 81 3.31 -17.15 0.83
C ALA A 81 2.45 -16.36 -0.17
N TYR A 82 2.02 -15.16 0.21
CA TYR A 82 1.27 -14.26 -0.66
C TYR A 82 2.05 -13.90 -1.92
N LEU A 83 3.28 -13.37 -1.76
CA LEU A 83 4.16 -12.98 -2.85
C LEU A 83 4.48 -14.16 -3.78
N ALA A 84 4.75 -15.34 -3.21
CA ALA A 84 4.99 -16.55 -4.00
C ALA A 84 3.77 -16.93 -4.87
N ARG A 85 2.55 -16.79 -4.34
CA ARG A 85 1.32 -17.04 -5.12
C ARG A 85 1.17 -16.05 -6.26
N VAL A 86 1.36 -14.76 -6.00
CA VAL A 86 1.23 -13.71 -7.03
C VAL A 86 2.26 -13.93 -8.15
N LEU A 87 3.52 -14.19 -7.79
CA LEU A 87 4.58 -14.47 -8.76
C LEU A 87 4.27 -15.72 -9.61
N LYS A 88 3.75 -16.79 -8.99
CA LYS A 88 3.35 -18.02 -9.70
C LYS A 88 2.21 -17.77 -10.70
N ILE A 89 1.25 -16.91 -10.35
CA ILE A 89 0.17 -16.52 -11.27
C ILE A 89 0.74 -15.73 -12.44
N HIS A 90 1.59 -14.74 -12.17
CA HIS A 90 2.19 -13.89 -13.20
C HIS A 90 3.11 -14.67 -14.17
N SER A 91 3.85 -15.68 -13.69
CA SER A 91 4.71 -16.52 -14.52
C SER A 91 3.96 -17.54 -15.39
N GLY A 92 2.62 -17.52 -15.40
CA GLY A 92 1.80 -18.45 -16.18
C GLY A 92 1.77 -19.87 -15.59
N GLY A 93 1.99 -20.02 -14.29
CA GLY A 93 1.88 -21.30 -13.59
C GLY A 93 3.00 -22.32 -13.85
N ARG A 94 4.05 -21.96 -14.60
CA ARG A 94 5.22 -22.81 -14.80
C ARG A 94 5.98 -22.93 -13.47
N SER A 95 5.90 -24.12 -12.88
CA SER A 95 6.61 -24.54 -11.66
C SER A 95 7.81 -25.39 -12.04
#